data_AF-A0A959T6V7-F1
#
_entry.id   AF-A0A959T6V7-F1
#
_cell.length_a   1.000
_cell.length_b   1.000
_cell.length_c   1.000
_cell.angle_alpha   90.00
_cell.angle_beta   90.00
_cell.angle_gamma   90.00
#
_symmetry.space_group_name_H-M   'P 1'
#
loop_
_entity.id
_entity.type
_entity.pdbx_description
1 polymer ?
#
loop_
_entity_poly.entity_id
_entity_poly.type
_entity_poly.pdbx_seq_one_letter_code
_entity_poly.pdbx_strand_id
1 'polypeptide(L)' 'STATWTPISCSYATSSTADFTWIQSGTVLLDGYLPQGYTGDFVIGFRYTGSGPNGQTTNYRVDNVVIQ' A
#
# COMPACT_ATOMS: atom_id res chain seq x y z
N SER A 1 -5.57 20.07 -10.46
CA SER A 1 -4.86 19.05 -11.26
C SER A 1 -5.36 17.68 -10.84
N THR A 2 -5.37 16.71 -11.75
CA THR A 2 -5.87 15.34 -11.49
C THR A 2 -4.68 14.40 -11.51
N ALA A 3 -4.46 13.64 -10.43
CA ALA A 3 -3.43 12.61 -10.40
C ALA A 3 -3.96 11.33 -11.05
N THR A 4 -3.11 10.64 -11.82
CA THR A 4 -3.37 9.27 -12.28
C THR A 4 -2.86 8.31 -11.21
N TRP A 5 -3.76 7.53 -10.62
CA TRP A 5 -3.41 6.54 -9.59
C TRP A 5 -3.33 5.15 -10.23
N THR A 6 -2.17 4.52 -10.14
CA THR A 6 -1.96 3.14 -10.60
C THR A 6 -1.91 2.21 -9.39
N PRO A 7 -2.78 1.19 -9.30
CA PRO A 7 -2.70 0.19 -8.24
C PRO A 7 -1.38 -0.58 -8.29
N ILE A 8 -0.72 -0.68 -7.14
CA ILE A 8 0.50 -1.46 -6.97
C ILE A 8 0.15 -2.79 -6.30
N SER A 9 0.71 -3.89 -6.79
CA SER A 9 0.55 -5.21 -6.18
C SER A 9 1.67 -5.46 -5.18
N CYS A 10 1.31 -5.79 -3.94
CA CYS A 10 2.23 -6.24 -2.91
C CYS A 10 1.52 -7.23 -1.97
N SER A 11 2.28 -7.89 -1.10
CA SER A 11 1.69 -8.66 -0.01
C SER A 11 1.27 -7.73 1.12
N TYR A 12 0.11 -7.98 1.72
CA TYR A 12 -0.41 -7.16 2.80
C TYR A 12 -1.36 -7.96 3.69
N ALA A 13 -1.54 -7.51 4.93
CA ALA A 13 -2.44 -8.18 5.88
C ALA A 13 -3.89 -8.12 5.40
N THR A 14 -4.60 -9.23 5.56
CA THR A 14 -6.01 -9.42 5.21
C THR A 14 -6.84 -9.73 6.45
N SER A 15 -8.16 -9.84 6.31
CA SER A 15 -9.06 -10.27 7.40
C SER A 15 -8.79 -11.68 7.93
N SER A 16 -8.02 -12.51 7.20
CA SER A 16 -7.60 -13.84 7.66
C SER A 16 -6.22 -13.84 8.35
N THR A 17 -5.53 -12.69 8.37
CA THR A 17 -4.26 -12.55 9.07
C THR A 17 -4.52 -12.44 10.56
N ALA A 18 -3.84 -13.24 11.38
CA ALA A 18 -3.98 -13.17 12.83
C ALA A 18 -3.54 -11.80 13.37
N ASP A 19 -4.18 -11.35 14.45
CA ASP A 19 -3.83 -10.10 15.10
C ASP A 19 -2.34 -10.05 15.48
N PHE A 20 -1.76 -8.85 15.39
CA PHE A 20 -0.34 -8.58 15.69
C PHE A 20 0.67 -9.36 14.83
N THR A 21 0.23 -10.00 13.75
CA THR A 21 1.11 -10.65 12.77
C THR A 21 1.52 -9.63 11.70
N TRP A 22 2.83 -9.47 11.50
CA TRP A 22 3.38 -8.65 10.43
C TRP A 22 3.48 -9.45 9.13
N ILE A 23 3.01 -8.86 8.05
CA ILE A 23 3.12 -9.43 6.70
C ILE A 23 4.13 -8.59 5.92
N GLN A 24 5.21 -9.24 5.48
CA GLN A 24 6.23 -8.58 4.67
C GLN A 24 5.65 -8.27 3.29
N SER A 25 5.62 -6.99 2.91
CA SER A 25 5.10 -6.56 1.60
C SER A 25 5.98 -6.90 0.41
N GLY A 26 7.26 -7.21 0.67
CA GLY A 26 8.25 -7.52 -0.35
C GLY A 26 8.79 -6.28 -1.06
N THR A 27 9.66 -6.50 -2.03
CA THR A 27 10.20 -5.46 -2.89
C THR A 27 9.26 -5.20 -4.06
N VAL A 28 8.90 -3.94 -4.28
CA VAL A 28 8.13 -3.49 -5.44
C VAL A 28 9.05 -2.68 -6.34
N LEU A 29 9.16 -3.06 -7.61
CA LEU A 29 9.88 -2.28 -8.61
C LEU A 29 8.96 -1.19 -9.18
N LEU A 30 9.36 0.07 -9.06
CA LEU A 30 8.54 1.22 -9.50
C LEU A 30 8.61 1.46 -11.02
N ASP A 31 9.59 0.89 -11.72
CA ASP A 31 9.76 1.04 -13.18
C ASP A 31 8.53 0.61 -13.99
N GLY A 32 7.73 -0.32 -13.46
CA GLY A 32 6.46 -0.75 -14.09
C GLY A 32 5.26 0.17 -13.81
N TYR A 33 5.41 1.14 -12.91
CA TYR A 33 4.34 2.03 -12.44
C TYR A 33 4.60 3.50 -12.78
N LEU A 34 5.85 3.86 -13.07
CA LEU A 34 6.28 5.19 -13.48
C LEU A 34 6.57 5.21 -15.00
N PRO A 35 6.43 6.36 -15.67
CA PRO A 35 6.88 6.50 -17.05
C PRO A 35 8.36 6.13 -17.18
N GLN A 36 8.75 5.54 -18.32
CA GLN A 36 10.14 5.20 -18.58
C GLN A 36 11.03 6.45 -18.48
N GLY A 37 12.08 6.39 -17.65
CA GLY A 37 12.99 7.51 -17.42
C GLY A 37 12.41 8.64 -16.57
N TYR A 38 11.33 8.39 -15.82
CA TYR A 38 10.75 9.39 -14.93
C TYR A 38 11.73 9.80 -13.81
N THR A 39 11.91 11.11 -13.64
CA THR A 39 12.82 11.71 -12.64
C THR A 39 12.15 12.78 -11.78
N GLY A 40 10.82 12.91 -11.91
CA GLY A 40 10.03 13.85 -11.13
C GLY A 40 9.55 13.27 -9.79
N ASP A 41 8.83 14.08 -9.03
CA ASP A 41 8.24 13.67 -7.76
C ASP A 41 7.07 12.70 -7.99
N PHE A 42 7.03 11.64 -7.19
CA PHE A 42 5.90 10.73 -7.12
C PHE A 42 5.42 10.58 -5.69
N VAL A 43 4.22 10.02 -5.53
CA VAL A 43 3.61 9.75 -4.23
C VAL A 43 3.13 8.31 -4.17
N ILE A 44 3.27 7.68 -3.00
CA ILE A 44 2.70 6.37 -2.72
C ILE A 44 1.50 6.56 -1.80
N GLY A 45 0.31 6.19 -2.30
CA GLY A 45 -0.93 6.28 -1.55
C GLY A 45 -1.29 4.94 -0.90
N PHE A 46 -1.42 4.91 0.42
CA PHE A 46 -1.97 3.77 1.15
C PHE A 46 -3.48 4.00 1.35
N ARG A 47 -4.30 3.18 0.72
CA ARG A 47 -5.76 3.28 0.83
C ARG A 47 -6.31 2.04 1.55
N TYR A 48 -7.03 2.29 2.64
CA TYR A 48 -7.81 1.29 3.35
C TYR A 48 -9.30 1.66 3.27
N THR A 49 -10.15 0.66 2.99
CA THR A 49 -11.61 0.83 3.02
C THR A 49 -12.14 0.00 4.18
N GLY A 50 -12.55 0.67 5.26
CA GLY A 50 -13.22 0.01 6.39
C GLY A 50 -14.69 -0.30 6.10
N SER A 51 -15.30 -1.16 6.92
CA SER A 51 -16.71 -1.58 6.80
C SER A 51 -17.67 -0.95 7.84
N GLY A 52 -17.25 0.12 8.52
CA GLY A 52 -18.09 0.86 9.47
C GLY A 52 -18.58 0.01 10.66
N PRO A 53 -19.86 0.10 11.09
CA PRO A 53 -20.37 -0.54 12.30
C PRO A 53 -20.35 -2.09 12.30
N ASN A 54 -19.94 -2.71 11.19
CA ASN A 54 -19.97 -4.16 10.97
C ASN A 54 -18.62 -4.86 11.21
N GLY A 55 -17.79 -4.34 12.13
CA GLY A 55 -16.74 -5.14 12.76
C GLY A 55 -15.31 -4.99 12.24
N GLN A 56 -15.03 -4.14 11.24
CA GLN A 56 -13.65 -3.69 10.97
C GLN A 56 -13.41 -2.32 11.60
N THR A 57 -13.39 -2.30 12.94
CA THR A 57 -13.02 -1.13 13.75
C THR A 57 -11.52 -1.12 14.09
N THR A 58 -10.78 -2.14 13.66
CA THR A 58 -9.37 -2.35 13.99
C THR A 58 -8.45 -1.51 13.12
N ASN A 59 -7.31 -1.10 13.69
CA ASN A 59 -6.29 -0.32 13.01
C ASN A 59 -5.56 -1.15 11.94
N TYR A 60 -5.42 -0.60 10.73
CA TYR A 60 -4.44 -1.05 9.75
C TYR A 60 -3.10 -0.38 10.04
N ARG A 61 -2.02 -1.15 10.19
CA ARG A 61 -0.68 -0.63 10.49
C ARG A 61 0.26 -0.94 9.34
N VAL A 62 0.98 0.08 8.89
CA VAL A 62 2.04 -0.01 7.89
C VAL A 62 3.30 0.53 8.55
N ASP A 63 4.41 -0.19 8.44
CA ASP A 63 5.67 0.19 9.07
C ASP A 63 6.87 -0.26 8.21
N ASN A 64 8.05 0.32 8.47
CA ASN A 64 9.30 0.07 7.76
C ASN A 64 9.19 0.27 6.23
N VAL A 65 8.45 1.30 5.81
CA VAL A 65 8.38 1.71 4.40
C VAL A 65 9.71 2.38 4.02
N VAL A 66 10.41 1.78 3.06
CA VAL A 66 11.66 2.29 2.50
C VAL A 66 11.47 2.54 1.02
N ILE A 67 11.85 3.73 0.56
CA ILE A 67 11.94 4.13 -0.85
C ILE A 67 13.41 4.38 -1.13
N GLN A 68 13.95 3.78 -2.19
CA GLN A 68 15.37 3.81 -2.55
C GLN A 68 15.55 3.88 -4.06
#